data_AF-A0A3D3YLD9-F1
#
_entry.id   AF-A0A3D3YLD9-F1
#
_cell.length_a   1.000
_cell.length_b   1.000
_cell.length_c   1.000
_cell.angle_alpha   90.00
_cell.angle_beta   90.00
_cell.angle_gamma   90.00
#
_symmetry.space_group_name_H-M   'P 1'
#
loop_
_entity.id
_entity.type
_entity.pdbx_description
1 polymer ?
#
loop_
_entity_poly.entity_id
_entity_poly.type
_entity_poly.pdbx_seq_one_letter_code
_entity_poly.pdbx_strand_id
1 'polypeptide(L)'
;MEFEGVVYKIMPVTRGTSARGEWQRQDVVFDYNDGGQFSRKICVTFFNKESDVAKLREGETFLVSVNIESREYNGRWYTDIRAWRVQPKQQQPPVPMTDAPLPSDIPAEGGSFGGGAAAEVDDLPF
;
A
#
# COMPACT_ATOMS: atom_id res chain seq x y z
N MET A 1 15.80 -2.90 -5.51
CA MET A 1 14.36 -2.97 -5.87
C MET A 1 13.56 -2.24 -4.80
N GLU A 2 12.32 -1.85 -5.07
CA GLU A 2 11.42 -1.22 -4.10
C GLU A 2 9.99 -1.70 -4.32
N PHE A 3 9.22 -1.79 -3.24
CA PHE A 3 7.80 -2.09 -3.29
C PHE A 3 7.03 -1.36 -2.20
N GLU A 4 5.72 -1.20 -2.39
CA GLU A 4 4.81 -0.72 -1.36
C GLU A 4 4.09 -1.89 -0.71
N GLY A 5 4.07 -1.93 0.62
CA GLY A 5 3.37 -2.97 1.36
C GLY A 5 2.82 -2.50 2.68
N VAL A 6 1.73 -3.14 3.11
CA VAL A 6 1.16 -2.95 4.45
C VAL A 6 1.87 -3.89 5.40
N VAL A 7 2.31 -3.42 6.55
CA VAL A 7 2.94 -4.29 7.56
C VAL A 7 1.88 -5.27 8.07
N TYR A 8 2.05 -6.55 7.77
CA TYR A 8 1.15 -7.61 8.22
C TYR A 8 1.54 -8.12 9.60
N LYS A 9 2.83 -8.38 9.81
CA LYS A 9 3.32 -8.94 11.07
C LYS A 9 4.79 -8.63 11.30
N ILE A 10 5.13 -8.18 12.51
CA ILE A 10 6.52 -8.01 12.95
C ILE A 10 6.94 -9.27 13.73
N MET A 11 7.94 -10.00 13.24
CA MET A 11 8.37 -11.26 13.86
C MET A 11 9.29 -10.99 15.07
N PRO A 12 9.41 -11.96 16.01
CA PRO A 12 10.35 -11.86 17.12
C PRO A 12 11.79 -11.64 16.64
N VAL A 13 12.53 -10.84 17.40
CA VAL A 13 13.94 -10.56 17.14
C VAL A 13 14.80 -11.79 17.41
N THR A 14 15.69 -12.13 16.48
CA THR A 14 16.73 -13.14 16.66
C THR A 14 18.08 -12.44 16.83
N ARG A 15 18.89 -12.90 17.77
CA ARG A 15 20.22 -12.33 18.06
C ARG A 15 21.26 -13.43 18.11
N GLY A 16 22.51 -13.06 17.89
CA GLY A 16 23.63 -13.96 18.11
C GLY A 16 24.95 -13.22 18.04
N THR A 17 26.04 -13.98 18.19
CA THR A 17 27.40 -13.46 18.13
C THR A 17 28.13 -14.14 16.98
N SER A 18 28.88 -13.37 16.21
CA SER A 18 29.73 -13.85 15.12
C SER A 18 31.17 -13.37 15.31
N ALA A 19 32.09 -13.86 14.49
CA ALA A 19 33.47 -13.33 14.45
C ALA A 19 33.53 -11.81 14.13
N ARG A 20 32.45 -11.24 13.58
CA ARG A 20 32.33 -9.80 13.27
C ARG A 20 31.59 -9.00 14.36
N GLY A 21 31.29 -9.62 15.50
CA GLY A 21 30.54 -9.03 16.60
C GLY A 21 29.10 -9.55 16.72
N GLU A 22 28.34 -8.90 17.59
CA GLU A 22 26.92 -9.17 17.79
C GLU A 22 26.12 -8.83 16.55
N TRP A 23 25.10 -9.64 16.28
CA TRP A 23 24.16 -9.40 15.20
C TRP A 23 22.72 -9.57 15.68
N GLN A 24 21.85 -8.83 15.03
CA GLN A 24 20.41 -8.86 15.21
C GLN A 24 19.75 -9.06 13.85
N ARG A 25 18.80 -9.98 13.79
CA ARG A 25 17.93 -10.22 12.65
C ARG A 25 16.50 -10.10 13.12
N GLN A 26 15.70 -9.33 12.40
CA GLN A 26 14.27 -9.27 12.62
C GLN A 26 13.54 -9.31 11.29
N ASP A 27 12.61 -10.24 11.15
CA ASP A 27 11.86 -10.42 9.92
C ASP A 27 10.50 -9.72 10.05
N VAL A 28 10.05 -9.07 8.99
CA VAL A 28 8.74 -8.41 8.93
C VAL A 28 8.01 -8.90 7.69
N VAL A 29 6.77 -9.31 7.88
CA VAL A 29 5.90 -9.76 6.80
C VAL A 29 5.06 -8.57 6.34
N PHE A 30 5.06 -8.32 5.05
CA PHE A 30 4.24 -7.29 4.39
C PHE A 30 3.17 -7.95 3.53
N ASP A 31 1.97 -7.38 3.55
CA ASP A 31 0.98 -7.61 2.51
C ASP A 31 1.32 -6.72 1.31
N TYR A 32 1.64 -7.38 0.20
CA TYR A 32 1.97 -6.78 -1.08
C TYR A 32 0.78 -6.92 -2.03
N ASN A 33 0.36 -5.79 -2.59
CA ASN A 33 -0.70 -5.73 -3.60
C ASN A 33 -0.16 -4.96 -4.82
N ASP A 34 -0.04 -5.65 -5.95
CA ASP A 34 0.40 -5.09 -7.24
C ASP A 34 -0.77 -4.67 -8.15
N GLY A 35 -1.97 -4.52 -7.59
CA GLY A 35 -3.20 -4.27 -8.35
C GLY A 35 -3.87 -5.54 -8.87
N GLY A 36 -3.29 -6.72 -8.58
CA GLY A 36 -3.94 -8.01 -8.83
C GLY A 36 -5.10 -8.30 -7.86
N GLN A 37 -5.88 -9.33 -8.19
CA GLN A 37 -7.00 -9.79 -7.33
C GLN A 37 -6.54 -10.44 -6.01
N PHE A 38 -5.25 -10.73 -5.84
CA PHE A 38 -4.72 -11.48 -4.69
C PHE A 38 -3.55 -10.76 -4.03
N SER A 39 -3.71 -10.42 -2.75
CA SER A 39 -2.61 -9.95 -1.92
C SER A 39 -1.63 -11.10 -1.65
N ARG A 40 -0.33 -10.85 -1.84
CA ARG A 40 0.73 -11.81 -1.51
C ARG A 40 1.44 -11.36 -0.25
N LYS A 41 1.90 -12.31 0.57
CA LYS A 41 2.76 -11.98 1.72
C LYS A 41 4.23 -12.05 1.29
N ILE A 42 4.99 -11.02 1.64
CA ILE A 42 6.43 -10.95 1.42
C ILE A 42 7.11 -10.86 2.78
N CYS A 43 8.02 -11.79 3.06
CA CYS A 43 8.86 -11.75 4.26
C CYS A 43 10.15 -11.00 3.95
N VAL A 44 10.42 -9.94 4.70
CA VAL A 44 11.58 -9.07 4.51
C VAL A 44 12.45 -9.08 5.75
N THR A 45 13.74 -9.31 5.55
CA THR A 45 14.75 -9.37 6.62
C THR A 45 15.32 -7.98 6.91
N PHE A 46 15.32 -7.59 8.18
CA PHE A 46 16.06 -6.44 8.71
C PHE A 46 17.24 -6.95 9.53
N PHE A 47 18.46 -6.76 9.00
CA PHE A 47 19.69 -7.20 9.64
C PHE A 47 20.43 -6.00 10.23
N ASN A 48 20.67 -6.00 11.54
CA ASN A 48 21.24 -4.90 12.33
C ASN A 48 20.53 -3.55 12.06
N LYS A 49 19.19 -3.58 12.07
CA LYS A 49 18.32 -2.47 11.67
C LYS A 49 17.13 -2.30 12.61
N GLU A 50 17.35 -2.45 13.91
CA GLU A 50 16.34 -2.27 14.97
C GLU A 50 15.59 -0.94 14.86
N SER A 51 16.31 0.14 14.56
CA SER A 51 15.74 1.48 14.44
C SER A 51 14.79 1.63 13.26
N ASP A 52 14.98 0.85 12.19
CA ASP A 52 14.06 0.84 11.05
C ASP A 52 12.82 0.02 11.37
N VAL A 53 12.97 -1.14 12.04
CA VAL A 53 11.83 -1.96 12.46
C VAL A 53 10.98 -1.23 13.50
N ALA A 54 11.59 -0.47 14.42
CA ALA A 54 10.88 0.31 15.43
C ALA A 54 9.95 1.39 14.85
N LYS A 55 10.15 1.80 13.59
CA LYS A 55 9.27 2.74 12.88
C LYS A 55 8.03 2.06 12.30
N LEU A 56 8.07 0.74 12.10
CA LEU A 56 7.00 -0.02 11.48
C LEU A 56 5.87 -0.26 12.48
N ARG A 57 4.62 -0.19 11.99
CA ARG A 57 3.43 -0.58 12.74
C ARG A 57 2.55 -1.46 11.88
N GLU A 58 2.00 -2.52 12.46
CA GLU A 58 1.06 -3.42 11.78
C GLU A 58 -0.16 -2.63 11.29
N GLY A 59 -0.57 -2.87 10.04
CA GLY A 59 -1.65 -2.15 9.37
C GLY A 59 -1.24 -0.86 8.65
N GLU A 60 -0.02 -0.34 8.87
CA GLU A 60 0.46 0.84 8.16
C GLU A 60 1.18 0.49 6.84
N THR A 61 1.07 1.40 5.87
CA THR A 61 1.69 1.25 4.55
C THR A 61 3.07 1.88 4.51
N PHE A 62 4.05 1.13 4.02
CA PHE A 62 5.42 1.58 3.84
C PHE A 62 5.91 1.33 2.42
N LEU A 63 6.75 2.24 1.95
CA LEU A 63 7.61 2.03 0.80
C LEU A 63 8.91 1.39 1.28
N VAL A 64 9.18 0.17 0.83
CA VAL A 64 10.27 -0.69 1.30
C VAL A 64 11.27 -0.91 0.18
N SER A 65 12.48 -0.39 0.35
CA SER A 65 13.58 -0.58 -0.58
C SER A 65 14.43 -1.78 -0.15
N VAL A 66 14.60 -2.75 -1.05
CA VAL A 66 15.18 -4.06 -0.77
C VAL A 66 16.25 -4.48 -1.78
N ASN A 67 17.15 -5.34 -1.32
CA ASN A 67 18.03 -6.17 -2.14
C ASN A 67 17.51 -7.61 -2.13
N ILE A 68 17.50 -8.25 -3.29
CA ILE A 68 17.14 -9.66 -3.43
C ILE A 68 18.43 -10.41 -3.67
N GLU A 69 18.74 -11.34 -2.78
CA GLU A 69 19.97 -12.10 -2.81
C GLU A 69 19.64 -13.58 -2.74
N SER A 70 20.34 -14.39 -3.53
CA SER A 70 20.22 -15.84 -3.48
C SER A 70 21.56 -16.44 -3.08
N ARG A 71 21.51 -17.41 -2.16
CA ARG A 71 22.67 -18.18 -1.73
C ARG A 71 22.40 -19.66 -1.91
N GLU A 72 23.38 -20.38 -2.42
CA GLU A 72 23.34 -21.83 -2.52
C GLU A 72 23.98 -22.44 -1.26
N TYR A 73 23.33 -23.44 -0.69
CA TYR A 73 23.87 -24.25 0.39
C TYR A 73 23.45 -25.71 0.19
N ASN A 74 24.44 -26.58 -0.01
CA ASN A 74 24.26 -28.01 -0.20
C ASN A 74 23.27 -28.33 -1.35
N GLY A 75 23.46 -27.70 -2.52
CA GLY A 75 22.60 -27.88 -3.70
C GLY A 75 21.22 -27.23 -3.58
N ARG A 76 20.89 -26.57 -2.47
CA ARG A 76 19.62 -25.86 -2.27
C ARG A 76 19.83 -24.35 -2.34
N TRP A 77 18.97 -23.67 -3.08
CA TRP A 77 18.98 -22.22 -3.18
C TRP A 77 18.03 -21.60 -2.16
N TYR A 78 18.51 -20.57 -1.48
CA TYR A 78 17.75 -19.78 -0.52
C TYR A 78 17.78 -18.33 -0.95
N THR A 79 16.61 -17.73 -1.09
CA THR A 79 16.47 -16.31 -1.43
C THR A 79 16.14 -15.53 -0.17
N ASP A 80 16.86 -14.44 0.05
CA ASP A 80 16.64 -13.49 1.14
C ASP A 80 16.30 -12.13 0.53
N ILE A 81 15.24 -11.50 1.06
CA ILE A 81 14.82 -10.15 0.68
C ILE A 81 15.25 -9.23 1.82
N ARG A 82 16.33 -8.48 1.62
CA ARG A 82 16.93 -7.64 2.66
C ARG A 82 16.53 -6.19 2.51
N ALA A 83 15.91 -5.63 3.55
CA ALA A 83 15.59 -4.20 3.59
C ALA A 83 16.86 -3.37 3.81
N TRP A 84 17.03 -2.33 3.00
CA TRP A 84 18.05 -1.30 3.23
C TRP A 84 17.44 0.05 3.62
N ARG A 85 16.18 0.32 3.25
CA ARG A 85 15.43 1.53 3.61
C ARG A 85 13.93 1.25 3.72
N VAL A 86 13.27 1.96 4.62
CA VAL A 86 11.79 2.01 4.75
C VAL A 86 11.35 3.46 4.87
N GLN A 87 10.21 3.80 4.26
CA GLN A 87 9.59 5.12 4.33
C GLN A 87 8.09 4.98 4.56
N PRO A 88 7.50 5.65 5.58
CA PRO A 88 6.06 5.63 5.75
C PRO A 88 5.41 6.29 4.55
N LYS A 89 4.40 5.64 3.98
CA LYS A 89 3.57 6.27 2.96
C LYS A 89 2.51 7.09 3.68
N GLN A 90 2.65 8.41 3.63
CA GLN A 90 1.65 9.32 4.18
C GLN A 90 0.31 9.01 3.50
N GLN A 91 -0.67 8.55 4.27
CA GLN A 91 -2.06 8.55 3.82
C GLN A 91 -2.41 10.02 3.59
N GLN A 92 -2.58 10.41 2.33
CA GLN A 92 -3.18 11.70 2.03
C GLN A 92 -4.54 11.73 2.75
N PRO A 93 -4.79 12.72 3.61
CA PRO A 93 -6.11 12.86 4.20
C PRO A 93 -7.11 12.96 3.04
N PRO A 94 -8.27 12.29 3.14
CA PRO A 94 -9.31 12.49 2.15
C PRO A 94 -9.55 14.00 2.05
N VAL A 95 -9.35 14.56 0.86
CA VAL A 95 -9.72 15.95 0.62
C VAL A 95 -11.20 16.04 0.98
N PRO A 96 -11.60 16.89 1.93
CA PRO A 96 -13.02 17.14 2.13
C PRO A 96 -13.54 17.61 0.78
N MET A 97 -14.46 16.84 0.20
CA MET A 97 -15.27 17.33 -0.90
C MET A 97 -16.09 18.47 -0.30
N THR A 98 -15.55 19.69 -0.38
CA THR A 98 -16.32 20.90 -0.11
C THR A 98 -17.42 20.89 -1.15
N ASP A 99 -18.65 20.70 -0.68
CA ASP A 99 -19.88 20.90 -1.43
C ASP A 99 -19.83 22.33 -1.99
N ALA A 100 -19.38 22.47 -3.24
CA ALA A 100 -19.34 23.75 -3.90
C ALA A 100 -20.81 24.12 -4.20
N PRO A 101 -21.35 25.22 -3.66
CA PRO A 101 -22.71 25.62 -3.99
C PRO A 101 -22.78 25.86 -5.50
N LEU A 102 -23.71 25.18 -6.17
CA LEU A 102 -24.12 25.50 -7.53
C LEU A 102 -24.38 27.02 -7.60
N PRO A 103 -23.75 27.78 -8.51
CA PRO A 103 -24.08 29.18 -8.69
C PRO A 103 -25.53 29.26 -9.21
N SER A 104 -26.44 29.60 -8.31
CA SER A 104 -27.81 29.97 -8.63
C SER A 104 -27.83 31.42 -9.13
N ASP A 105 -27.48 31.59 -10.40
CA ASP A 105 -27.72 32.84 -11.14
C ASP A 105 -28.22 32.50 -12.55
N ILE A 106 -29.54 32.30 -12.66
CA ILE A 106 -30.26 32.48 -13.92
C ILE A 106 -31.43 33.42 -13.60
N PRO A 107 -31.45 34.66 -14.13
CA PRO A 107 -32.50 35.63 -13.85
C PRO A 107 -33.79 35.26 -14.58
N ALA A 108 -34.92 35.49 -13.90
CA ALA A 108 -36.25 35.35 -14.48
C ALA A 108 -36.53 36.52 -15.43
N GLU A 109 -36.77 36.25 -16.72
CA GLU A 109 -37.75 36.93 -17.57
C GLU A 109 -37.97 36.20 -18.91
N GLY A 110 -39.22 35.83 -19.18
CA GLY A 110 -39.89 35.94 -20.49
C GLY A 110 -39.47 35.01 -21.65
N GLY A 111 -40.23 33.93 -21.88
CA GLY A 111 -40.17 33.17 -23.14
C GLY A 111 -41.17 32.03 -23.25
N SER A 112 -42.44 32.34 -23.55
CA SER A 112 -43.52 31.39 -23.80
C SER A 112 -43.35 30.65 -25.14
N PHE A 113 -43.12 29.33 -25.11
CA PHE A 113 -43.60 28.30 -26.05
C PHE A 113 -43.47 26.97 -25.28
N GLY A 114 -44.44 26.09 -25.08
CA GLY A 114 -45.52 25.65 -25.96
C GLY A 114 -45.37 24.14 -26.17
N GLY A 115 -45.99 23.32 -25.31
CA GLY A 115 -46.48 21.96 -25.65
C GLY A 115 -45.52 20.75 -25.53
N GLY A 116 -46.11 19.63 -25.09
CA GLY A 116 -45.61 18.26 -25.28
C GLY A 116 -45.01 17.63 -24.01
N ALA A 117 -45.77 16.98 -23.13
CA ALA A 117 -46.35 15.63 -23.27
C ALA A 117 -45.32 14.49 -23.33
N ALA A 118 -45.24 13.76 -22.21
CA ALA A 118 -45.25 12.29 -22.08
C ALA A 118 -44.05 11.44 -22.55
N ALA A 119 -43.96 10.29 -21.86
CA ALA A 119 -43.14 9.09 -22.06
C ALA A 119 -41.66 9.25 -21.64
N GLU A 120 -41.15 8.68 -20.55
CA GLU A 120 -41.37 7.33 -19.99
C GLU A 120 -41.60 6.29 -21.07
N VAL A 121 -40.51 5.79 -21.65
CA VAL A 121 -40.27 4.37 -21.93
C VAL A 121 -38.89 4.25 -22.56
N ASP A 122 -37.99 3.47 -21.95
CA ASP A 122 -37.22 2.50 -22.73
C ASP A 122 -36.82 1.34 -21.80
N ASP A 123 -37.82 0.49 -21.59
CA ASP A 123 -37.72 -0.78 -20.88
C ASP A 123 -37.04 -1.78 -21.84
N LEU A 124 -35.80 -2.19 -21.50
CA LEU A 124 -35.09 -3.34 -22.06
C LEU A 124 -36.05 -4.56 -22.10
N PRO A 125 -36.06 -5.46 -23.13
CA PRO A 125 -34.96 -6.43 -23.31
C PRO A 125 -34.80 -7.13 -24.70
N PHE A 126 -33.69 -7.90 -24.77
CA PHE A 126 -33.23 -8.95 -25.71
C PHE A 126 -32.44 -8.52 -26.97
#